data_AF-A0A6L8GI73-F1
#
_entry.id   AF-A0A6L8GI73-F1
#
_cell.length_a   1.000
_cell.length_b   1.000
_cell.length_c   1.000
_cell.angle_alpha   90.00
_cell.angle_beta   90.00
_cell.angle_gamma   90.00
#
_symmetry.space_group_name_H-M   'P 1'
#
loop_
_entity.id
_entity.type
_entity.pdbx_description
1 polymer ?
#
loop_
_entity_poly.entity_id
_entity_poly.type
_entity_poly.pdbx_seq_one_letter_code
_entity_poly.pdbx_strand_id
1 'polypeptide(L)'
;MTMLDGMRRHKGWLKWSLALVCLAFVFLYVPGFVDQTAMEGFPNDVVAQVGDYGITVSQFRQMYLLQLENYRRQSSGEVSEEVLRSLGIDRQILQGMIARYAAVAEAERLGLAVSDAEVRHRIVNLPG
;
A
#
# COMPACT_ATOMS: atom_id res chain seq x y z
N MET A 1 -43.42 47.61 15.00
CA MET A 1 -41.98 47.31 15.05
C MET A 1 -41.79 46.03 15.86
N THR A 2 -42.04 44.86 15.27
CA THR A 2 -42.01 43.58 15.98
C THR A 2 -40.60 43.01 16.01
N MET A 3 -40.08 42.80 17.22
CA MET A 3 -38.74 42.29 17.55
C MET A 3 -38.41 40.87 17.03
N LEU A 4 -39.30 40.24 16.25
CA LEU A 4 -39.13 38.86 15.78
C LEU A 4 -38.41 38.73 14.42
N ASP A 5 -38.08 39.83 13.75
CA ASP A 5 -37.37 39.82 12.46
C ASP A 5 -35.83 39.93 12.58
N GLY A 6 -35.31 40.23 13.77
CA GLY A 6 -33.86 40.28 14.01
C GLY A 6 -33.20 38.89 14.05
N MET A 7 -33.97 37.85 14.37
CA MET A 7 -33.43 36.50 14.64
C MET A 7 -33.27 35.63 13.37
N ARG A 8 -33.88 36.00 12.25
CA ARG A 8 -33.71 35.27 10.97
C ARG A 8 -32.50 35.72 10.16
N ARG A 9 -31.87 36.85 10.52
CA ARG A 9 -30.77 37.45 9.74
C ARG A 9 -29.39 36.86 10.02
N HIS A 10 -29.23 36.05 11.06
CA HIS A 10 -27.96 35.40 11.41
C HIS A 10 -27.78 33.99 10.81
N LYS A 11 -28.82 33.40 10.21
CA LYS A 11 -28.72 32.05 9.61
C LYS A 11 -27.86 32.02 8.35
N GLY A 12 -27.74 33.15 7.64
CA GLY A 12 -26.88 33.30 6.46
C GLY A 12 -25.40 33.40 6.84
N TRP A 13 -25.08 34.22 7.84
CA TRP A 13 -23.70 34.38 8.32
C TRP A 13 -23.17 33.10 8.97
N LEU A 14 -24.02 32.38 9.70
CA LEU A 14 -23.67 31.09 10.29
C LEU A 14 -23.38 30.00 9.24
N LYS A 15 -24.06 30.02 8.09
CA LYS A 15 -23.75 29.11 6.98
C LYS A 15 -22.38 29.38 6.39
N TRP A 16 -22.00 30.66 6.26
CA TRP A 16 -20.67 31.04 5.75
C TRP A 16 -19.56 30.73 6.75
N SER A 17 -19.77 30.98 8.05
CA SER A 17 -18.79 30.60 9.08
C SER A 17 -18.65 29.09 9.19
N LEU A 18 -19.75 28.33 9.14
CA LEU A 18 -19.74 26.87 9.17
C LEU A 18 -19.08 26.28 7.91
N ALA A 19 -19.39 26.84 6.73
CA ALA A 19 -18.75 26.42 5.48
C ALA A 19 -17.25 26.69 5.49
N LEU A 20 -16.81 27.83 6.04
CA LEU A 20 -15.39 28.16 6.16
C LEU A 20 -14.67 27.21 7.14
N VAL A 21 -15.28 26.88 8.28
CA VAL A 21 -14.73 25.89 9.23
C VAL A 21 -14.67 24.50 8.61
N CYS A 22 -15.72 24.09 7.90
CA CYS A 22 -15.77 22.80 7.23
C CYS A 22 -14.74 22.71 6.09
N LEU A 23 -14.59 23.78 5.31
CA LEU A 23 -13.58 23.87 4.25
C LEU A 23 -12.16 23.89 4.80
N ALA A 24 -11.91 24.56 5.93
CA ALA A 24 -10.61 24.52 6.61
C ALA A 24 -10.29 23.12 7.15
N PHE A 25 -11.28 22.43 7.73
CA PHE A 25 -11.14 21.03 8.15
C PHE A 25 -10.83 20.12 6.96
N VAL A 26 -11.55 20.26 5.86
CA VAL A 26 -11.30 19.52 4.63
C VAL A 26 -9.88 19.81 4.14
N PHE A 27 -9.49 21.07 3.92
CA PHE A 27 -8.16 21.38 3.41
C PHE A 27 -7.00 20.96 4.32
N LEU A 28 -7.16 21.01 5.64
CA LEU A 28 -6.09 20.73 6.60
C LEU A 28 -5.99 19.24 6.95
N TYR A 29 -7.10 18.49 6.95
CA TYR A 29 -7.12 17.06 7.29
C TYR A 29 -7.21 16.11 6.10
N VAL A 30 -7.79 16.53 4.97
CA VAL A 30 -7.97 15.67 3.79
C VAL A 30 -6.63 15.23 3.18
N PRO A 31 -5.59 16.07 2.98
CA PRO A 31 -4.35 15.58 2.36
C PRO A 31 -3.65 14.46 3.15
N GLY A 32 -3.91 14.28 4.46
CA GLY A 32 -3.42 13.15 5.25
C GLY A 32 -4.32 11.89 5.21
N PHE A 33 -5.56 12.02 4.76
CA PHE A 33 -6.55 10.93 4.67
C PHE A 33 -6.76 10.41 3.23
N VAL A 34 -6.64 11.25 2.19
CA VAL A 34 -6.92 10.81 0.80
C VAL A 34 -5.89 9.82 0.26
N ASP A 35 -4.65 9.86 0.73
CA ASP A 35 -3.61 8.95 0.27
C ASP A 35 -3.78 7.52 0.81
N GLN A 36 -4.64 7.31 1.82
CA GLN A 36 -4.70 6.02 2.54
C GLN A 36 -6.10 5.39 2.59
N THR A 37 -7.19 6.15 2.44
CA THR A 37 -8.55 5.61 2.62
C THR A 37 -9.42 5.51 1.36
N ALA A 38 -8.92 5.92 0.19
CA ALA A 38 -9.67 5.82 -1.06
C ALA A 38 -9.58 4.44 -1.77
N MET A 39 -9.14 3.39 -1.06
CA MET A 39 -9.14 2.01 -1.59
C MET A 39 -9.80 0.99 -0.64
N GLU A 40 -10.79 1.37 0.17
CA GLU A 40 -11.56 0.46 1.04
C GLU A 40 -12.51 -0.51 0.28
N GLY A 41 -12.33 -0.70 -1.03
CA GLY A 41 -13.17 -1.57 -1.87
C GLY A 41 -12.44 -2.73 -2.56
N PHE A 42 -11.12 -2.84 -2.42
CA PHE A 42 -10.32 -3.94 -2.97
C PHE A 42 -9.68 -4.73 -1.84
N PRO A 43 -9.43 -6.06 -1.98
CA PRO A 43 -8.76 -6.89 -0.98
C PRO A 43 -7.25 -6.59 -0.89
N ASN A 44 -6.92 -5.30 -0.73
CA ASN A 44 -5.59 -4.73 -0.61
C ASN A 44 -5.32 -4.36 0.86
N ASP A 45 -5.70 -5.22 1.79
CA ASP A 45 -5.29 -5.08 3.18
C ASP A 45 -3.76 -5.05 3.21
N VAL A 46 -3.16 -3.94 3.67
CA VAL A 46 -1.72 -3.69 3.57
C VAL A 46 -1.06 -4.27 4.82
N VAL A 47 -0.19 -5.27 4.64
CA VAL A 47 0.53 -5.94 5.73
C VAL A 47 1.70 -5.09 6.22
N ALA A 48 2.35 -4.36 5.32
CA ALA A 48 3.46 -3.47 5.64
C ALA A 48 3.60 -2.39 4.56
N GLN A 49 3.97 -1.17 4.95
CA GLN A 49 4.26 -0.06 4.03
C GLN A 49 5.75 0.28 4.07
N VAL A 50 6.39 0.35 2.91
CA VAL A 50 7.80 0.70 2.74
C VAL A 50 7.88 1.93 1.83
N GLY A 51 7.94 3.12 2.44
CA GLY A 51 7.83 4.39 1.70
C GLY A 51 6.47 4.49 1.00
N ASP A 52 6.48 4.72 -0.31
CA ASP A 52 5.26 4.79 -1.14
C ASP A 52 4.74 3.39 -1.57
N TYR A 53 5.47 2.32 -1.28
CA TYR A 53 5.12 0.95 -1.68
C TYR A 53 4.38 0.21 -0.55
N GLY A 54 3.08 -0.06 -0.76
CA GLY A 54 2.27 -0.89 0.14
C GLY A 54 2.36 -2.38 -0.21
N ILE A 55 2.90 -3.19 0.70
CA ILE A 55 2.89 -4.66 0.58
C ILE A 55 1.52 -5.18 1.02
N THR A 56 0.72 -5.62 0.06
CA THR A 56 -0.62 -6.16 0.29
C THR A 56 -0.61 -7.62 0.72
N VAL A 57 -1.66 -8.05 1.45
CA VAL A 57 -1.85 -9.46 1.86
C VAL A 57 -1.87 -10.40 0.65
N SER A 58 -2.45 -9.96 -0.47
CA SER A 58 -2.52 -10.72 -1.71
C SER A 58 -1.12 -11.00 -2.30
N GLN A 59 -0.24 -10.00 -2.32
CA GLN A 59 1.15 -10.14 -2.75
C GLN A 59 1.94 -11.08 -1.83
N PHE A 60 1.78 -10.93 -0.50
CA PHE A 60 2.41 -11.83 0.46
C PHE A 60 1.96 -13.28 0.23
N ARG A 61 0.66 -13.51 0.06
CA ARG A 61 0.10 -14.85 -0.19
C ARG A 61 0.62 -15.45 -1.50
N GLN A 62 0.71 -14.65 -2.57
CA GLN A 62 1.25 -15.11 -3.85
C GLN A 62 2.71 -15.54 -3.72
N MET A 63 3.55 -14.70 -3.09
CA MET A 63 4.96 -15.02 -2.85
C MET A 63 5.13 -16.25 -1.95
N TYR A 64 4.28 -16.38 -0.94
CA TYR A 64 4.27 -17.53 -0.04
C TYR A 64 3.96 -18.83 -0.79
N LEU A 65 2.92 -18.84 -1.64
CA LEU A 65 2.56 -20.01 -2.45
C LEU A 65 3.67 -20.40 -3.44
N LEU A 66 4.30 -19.43 -4.10
CA LEU A 66 5.43 -19.68 -5.00
C LEU A 66 6.62 -20.31 -4.27
N GLN A 67 6.96 -19.81 -3.07
CA GLN A 67 8.02 -20.42 -2.28
C GLN A 67 7.64 -21.83 -1.80
N LEU A 68 6.41 -22.02 -1.35
CA LEU A 68 5.91 -23.32 -0.93
C LEU A 68 5.97 -24.35 -2.06
N GLU A 69 5.61 -23.96 -3.29
CA GLU A 69 5.70 -24.82 -4.46
C GLU A 69 7.17 -25.16 -4.81
N ASN A 70 8.08 -24.19 -4.72
CA ASN A 70 9.53 -24.43 -4.86
C ASN A 70 10.06 -25.42 -3.82
N TYR A 71 9.62 -25.29 -2.56
CA TYR A 71 10.00 -26.21 -1.48
C TYR A 71 9.41 -27.61 -1.69
N ARG A 72 8.14 -27.72 -2.09
CA ARG A 72 7.49 -29.01 -2.39
C ARG A 72 8.14 -29.74 -3.57
N ARG A 73 8.66 -29.02 -4.56
CA ARG A 73 9.40 -29.62 -5.69
C ARG A 73 10.76 -30.19 -5.26
N GLN A 74 11.40 -29.60 -4.25
CA GLN A 74 12.70 -30.03 -3.74
C GLN A 74 12.59 -31.08 -2.63
N SER A 75 11.59 -30.95 -1.77
CA SER A 75 11.30 -31.86 -0.67
C SER A 75 10.11 -32.69 -1.09
N SER A 76 10.35 -33.92 -1.53
CA SER A 76 9.41 -34.89 -2.10
C SER A 76 8.16 -35.19 -1.25
N GLY A 77 7.29 -34.20 -1.03
CA GLY A 77 5.96 -34.34 -0.45
C GLY A 77 5.78 -34.07 1.06
N GLU A 78 6.84 -33.96 1.88
CA GLU A 78 6.66 -33.94 3.35
C GLU A 78 6.68 -32.56 4.02
N VAL A 79 6.93 -31.47 3.30
CA VAL A 79 6.95 -30.14 3.91
C VAL A 79 5.53 -29.57 3.99
N SER A 80 4.93 -29.67 5.18
CA SER A 80 3.62 -29.08 5.50
C SER A 80 3.72 -27.59 5.81
N GLU A 81 2.69 -26.83 5.41
CA GLU A 81 2.56 -25.39 5.62
C GLU A 81 2.70 -24.98 7.10
N GLU A 82 2.18 -25.82 7.99
CA GLU A 82 2.29 -25.67 9.45
C GLU A 82 3.74 -25.65 9.95
N VAL A 83 4.60 -26.49 9.38
CA VAL A 83 6.02 -26.61 9.77
C VAL A 83 6.80 -25.37 9.31
N LEU A 84 6.51 -24.87 8.11
CA LEU A 84 7.14 -23.66 7.59
C LEU A 84 6.71 -22.42 8.39
N ARG A 85 5.46 -22.37 8.83
CA ARG A 85 4.95 -21.29 9.69
C ARG A 85 5.57 -21.34 11.08
N SER A 86 5.71 -22.53 11.68
CA SER A 86 6.35 -22.68 12.99
C SER A 86 7.85 -22.37 12.97
N LEU A 87 8.51 -22.56 11.82
CA LEU A 87 9.91 -22.17 11.58
C LEU A 87 10.12 -20.66 11.41
N GLY A 88 9.07 -19.84 11.35
CA GLY A 88 9.20 -18.39 11.22
C GLY A 88 9.64 -17.91 9.83
N ILE A 89 9.45 -18.74 8.80
CA ILE A 89 9.81 -18.42 7.41
C ILE A 89 8.98 -17.23 6.89
N ASP A 90 7.76 -17.06 7.40
CA ASP A 90 6.92 -15.89 7.17
C ASP A 90 7.65 -14.56 7.43
N ARG A 91 8.37 -14.45 8.56
CA ARG A 91 9.15 -13.27 8.92
C ARG A 91 10.34 -13.06 8.00
N GLN A 92 11.00 -14.15 7.60
CA GLN A 92 12.11 -14.08 6.66
C GLN A 92 11.65 -13.61 5.27
N ILE A 93 10.50 -14.10 4.80
CA ILE A 93 9.88 -13.67 3.53
C ILE A 93 9.51 -12.19 3.60
N LEU A 94 8.86 -11.76 4.69
CA LEU A 94 8.46 -10.37 4.87
C LEU A 94 9.68 -9.44 4.88
N GLN A 95 10.73 -9.77 5.65
CA GLN A 95 11.97 -9.00 5.67
C GLN A 95 12.64 -8.94 4.28
N GLY A 96 12.65 -10.05 3.54
CA GLY A 96 13.17 -10.08 2.18
C GLY A 96 12.38 -9.17 1.23
N MET A 97 11.05 -9.15 1.34
CA MET A 97 10.22 -8.23 0.58
C MET A 97 10.49 -6.77 0.95
N ILE A 98 10.56 -6.46 2.24
CA ILE A 98 10.88 -5.11 2.72
C ILE A 98 12.22 -4.63 2.15
N ALA A 99 13.27 -5.46 2.23
CA ALA A 99 14.59 -5.12 1.69
C ALA A 99 14.55 -4.88 0.17
N ARG A 100 13.81 -5.70 -0.58
CA ARG A 100 13.65 -5.55 -2.03
C ARG A 100 12.94 -4.25 -2.39
N TYR A 101 11.82 -3.95 -1.72
CA TYR A 101 11.08 -2.72 -1.96
C TYR A 101 11.88 -1.48 -1.54
N ALA A 102 12.63 -1.55 -0.44
CA ALA A 102 13.54 -0.47 -0.03
C ALA A 102 14.64 -0.21 -1.09
N ALA A 103 15.21 -1.27 -1.67
CA ALA A 103 16.20 -1.14 -2.73
C ALA A 103 15.62 -0.53 -4.01
N VAL A 104 14.39 -0.88 -4.38
CA VAL A 104 13.69 -0.30 -5.54
C VAL A 104 13.36 1.17 -5.30
N ALA A 105 12.85 1.51 -4.13
CA ALA A 105 12.56 2.89 -3.75
C ALA A 105 13.82 3.77 -3.78
N GLU A 106 14.95 3.24 -3.29
CA GLU A 106 16.23 3.95 -3.35
C GLU A 106 16.76 4.08 -4.80
N ALA A 107 16.61 3.04 -5.63
CA ALA A 107 16.97 3.10 -7.05
C ALA A 107 16.17 4.17 -7.80
N GLU A 108 14.87 4.26 -7.53
CA GLU A 108 13.99 5.29 -8.09
C GLU A 108 14.38 6.68 -7.61
N ARG A 109 14.68 6.85 -6.32
CA ARG A 109 15.20 8.09 -5.73
C ARG A 109 16.51 8.54 -6.39
N LEU A 110 17.35 7.59 -6.78
CA LEU A 110 18.61 7.82 -7.49
C LEU A 110 18.43 7.99 -9.01
N GLY A 111 17.21 7.85 -9.53
CA GLY A 111 16.91 7.96 -10.96
C GLY A 111 17.45 6.79 -11.80
N LEU A 112 17.70 5.64 -11.18
CA LEU A 112 18.16 4.43 -11.87
C LEU A 112 16.98 3.79 -12.60
N ALA A 113 16.84 4.09 -13.89
CA ALA A 113 15.85 3.48 -14.77
C ALA A 113 16.50 2.46 -15.72
N VAL A 114 15.79 1.35 -15.99
CA VAL A 114 16.21 0.33 -16.95
C VAL A 114 15.43 0.52 -18.25
N SER A 115 16.11 0.49 -19.41
CA SER A 115 15.45 0.60 -20.71
C SER A 115 14.87 -0.73 -21.19
N ASP A 116 13.81 -0.68 -22.00
CA ASP A 116 13.18 -1.87 -22.61
C ASP A 116 14.17 -2.71 -23.43
N ALA A 117 15.17 -2.08 -24.04
CA ALA A 117 16.19 -2.76 -24.82
C ALA A 117 17.08 -3.65 -23.92
N GLU A 118 17.47 -3.14 -22.74
CA GLU A 118 18.24 -3.91 -21.75
C GLU A 118 17.40 -5.05 -21.17
N VAL A 119 16.12 -4.81 -20.86
CA VAL A 119 15.20 -5.86 -20.39
C VAL A 119 15.07 -6.97 -21.43
N ARG A 120 14.84 -6.62 -22.70
CA ARG A 120 14.75 -7.60 -23.80
C ARG A 120 16.04 -8.41 -23.93
N HIS A 121 17.19 -7.74 -23.90
CA HIS A 121 18.49 -8.39 -24.00
C HIS A 121 18.71 -9.39 -22.85
N ARG A 122 18.31 -9.03 -21.62
CA ARG A 122 18.38 -9.92 -20.45
C ARG A 122 17.46 -11.12 -20.56
N ILE A 123 16.23 -10.95 -21.04
CA ILE A 123 15.28 -12.05 -21.21
C ILE A 123 15.79 -13.06 -22.24
N VAL A 124 16.30 -12.58 -23.38
CA VAL A 124 16.83 -13.45 -24.44
C VAL A 124 18.05 -14.25 -23.97
N ASN A 125 18.87 -13.66 -23.10
CA ASN A 125 20.08 -14.28 -22.58
C ASN A 125 19.86 -15.10 -21.30
N LEU A 126 18.62 -15.20 -20.79
CA LEU A 126 18.33 -16.02 -19.63
C LEU A 126 18.33 -17.51 -20.05
N PRO A 127 19.20 -18.36 -19.49
CA PRO A 127 19.07 -19.80 -19.71
C PRO A 127 17.78 -20.29 -19.03
N GLY A 128 16.94 -20.97 -19.81
CA GLY A 128 15.71 -21.62 -19.34
C GLY A 128 15.99 -22.89 -18.53
#